data_AF-A0A8J8SGU2-F1
#
_entry.id   AF-A0A8J8SGU2-F1
#
_cell.length_a   1.000
_cell.length_b   1.000
_cell.length_c   1.000
_cell.angle_alpha   90.00
_cell.angle_beta   90.00
_cell.angle_gamma   90.00
#
_symmetry.space_group_name_H-M   'P 1'
#
loop_
_entity.id
_entity.type
_entity.pdbx_description
1 polymer ?
#
loop_
_entity_poly.entity_id
_entity_poly.type
_entity_poly.pdbx_seq_one_letter_code
_entity_poly.pdbx_strand_id
1 'polypeptide(L)'
;MKKILVTMLVILLAWSTPTAFASSNIPIYVNGQLLTPDVSPYIENDRTFVPIRFIGEALSASSIDWDGSNRAAILTFNNTTMYLPIDSRHVSINGQSYTIDAPIRIKSNRTFVPIRLISEILGYNVQWVNHSAYISNNGYAPPKEEKKYSSEDIYWLSRIVNAEAGSEPYEGKLAVANVIINRKNSSEFPNTIKGVVFDTNYGVQFTPTSDGSVYNTPSEASITAATHALNGQNNVGDALYFLNPAKSTNFWIMHNRPFYTQIKNHHFYG
;
A
#
# COMPACT_ATOMS: atom_id res chain seq x y z
N MET A 1 -43.25 42.63 -28.16
CA MET A 1 -41.84 42.16 -28.12
C MET A 1 -41.76 41.01 -27.11
N LYS A 2 -41.64 39.76 -27.57
CA LYS A 2 -41.63 38.56 -26.72
C LYS A 2 -40.21 38.35 -26.18
N LYS A 3 -40.03 38.31 -24.85
CA LYS A 3 -38.76 38.00 -24.19
C LYS A 3 -38.57 36.47 -24.19
N ILE A 4 -37.51 35.99 -24.83
CA ILE A 4 -37.12 34.57 -24.82
C ILE A 4 -36.18 34.35 -23.64
N LEU A 5 -36.59 33.49 -22.71
CA LEU A 5 -35.81 33.04 -21.56
C LEU A 5 -34.96 31.85 -22.02
N VAL A 6 -33.64 32.00 -22.10
CA VAL A 6 -32.70 30.92 -22.40
C VAL A 6 -32.24 30.32 -21.08
N THR A 7 -32.78 29.16 -20.71
CA THR A 7 -32.34 28.40 -19.54
C THR A 7 -31.17 27.51 -19.96
N MET A 8 -29.97 27.83 -19.48
CA MET A 8 -28.74 27.09 -19.74
C MET A 8 -28.68 25.86 -18.82
N LEU A 9 -28.83 24.66 -19.39
CA LEU A 9 -28.73 23.38 -18.69
C LEU A 9 -27.25 23.05 -18.43
N VAL A 10 -26.79 23.19 -17.19
CA VAL A 10 -25.46 22.78 -16.76
C VAL A 10 -25.49 21.28 -16.47
N ILE A 11 -24.92 20.48 -17.38
CA ILE A 11 -24.71 19.05 -17.18
C ILE A 11 -23.45 18.88 -16.32
N LEU A 12 -23.61 18.60 -15.02
CA LEU A 12 -22.52 18.12 -14.16
C LEU A 12 -22.18 16.68 -14.56
N LEU A 13 -21.18 16.49 -15.41
CA LEU A 13 -20.52 15.19 -15.55
C LEU A 13 -19.68 14.94 -14.28
N ALA A 14 -20.23 14.16 -13.35
CA ALA A 14 -19.47 13.61 -12.25
C ALA A 14 -18.46 12.60 -12.83
N TRP A 15 -17.23 13.04 -13.08
CA TRP A 15 -16.12 12.15 -13.36
C TRP A 15 -15.83 11.37 -12.08
N SER A 16 -16.38 10.15 -12.00
CA SER A 16 -15.91 9.17 -11.05
C SER A 16 -14.48 8.82 -11.44
N THR A 17 -13.51 9.37 -10.71
CA THR A 17 -12.14 8.91 -10.85
C THR A 17 -12.13 7.44 -10.41
N PRO A 18 -11.70 6.50 -11.28
CA PRO A 18 -11.48 5.15 -10.81
C PRO A 18 -10.41 5.21 -9.73
N THR A 19 -10.73 4.76 -8.52
CA THR A 19 -9.73 4.52 -7.49
C THR A 19 -8.84 3.40 -7.99
N ALA A 20 -7.67 3.76 -8.52
CA ALA A 20 -6.64 2.82 -8.85
C ALA A 20 -6.11 2.22 -7.54
N PHE A 21 -6.56 1.01 -7.22
CA PHE A 21 -6.00 0.24 -6.11
C PHE A 21 -4.64 -0.31 -6.53
N ALA A 22 -3.57 0.12 -5.86
CA ALA A 22 -2.25 -0.47 -6.05
C ALA A 22 -2.30 -1.97 -5.69
N SER A 23 -1.81 -2.81 -6.61
CA SER A 23 -1.54 -4.23 -6.30
C SER A 23 -0.38 -4.28 -5.31
N SER A 24 -0.66 -4.62 -4.07
CA SER A 24 0.37 -4.77 -3.04
C SER A 24 0.87 -6.21 -3.06
N ASN A 25 2.15 -6.42 -3.35
CA ASN A 25 2.79 -7.72 -3.22
C ASN A 25 3.00 -8.02 -1.73
N ILE A 26 1.93 -8.50 -1.06
CA ILE A 26 1.94 -8.87 0.35
C ILE A 26 2.11 -10.38 0.44
N PRO A 27 3.27 -10.88 0.91
CA PRO A 27 3.42 -12.30 1.20
C PRO A 27 2.49 -12.71 2.35
N ILE A 28 1.75 -13.80 2.18
CA ILE A 28 0.82 -14.32 3.18
C ILE A 28 1.28 -15.72 3.57
N TYR A 29 1.63 -15.89 4.84
CA TYR A 29 2.03 -17.15 5.43
C TYR A 29 0.89 -17.68 6.31
N VAL A 30 0.44 -18.91 6.06
CA VAL A 30 -0.52 -19.62 6.92
C VAL A 30 0.20 -20.80 7.54
N ASN A 31 0.29 -20.84 8.87
CA ASN A 31 1.03 -21.86 9.62
C ASN A 31 2.47 -22.08 9.09
N GLY A 32 3.13 -20.99 8.68
CA GLY A 32 4.50 -20.98 8.15
C GLY A 32 4.64 -21.27 6.65
N GLN A 33 3.57 -21.69 5.97
CA GLN A 33 3.59 -21.93 4.53
C GLN A 33 3.24 -20.63 3.77
N LEU A 34 4.10 -20.21 2.85
CA LEU A 34 3.79 -19.11 1.93
C LEU A 34 2.70 -19.55 0.96
N LEU A 35 1.62 -18.78 0.89
CA LEU A 35 0.50 -19.03 0.00
C LEU A 35 0.36 -17.90 -1.02
N THR A 36 -0.06 -18.25 -2.23
CA THR A 36 -0.25 -17.30 -3.34
C THR A 36 -1.70 -17.37 -3.81
N PRO A 37 -2.47 -16.26 -3.70
CA PRO A 37 -3.83 -16.21 -4.23
C PRO A 37 -3.83 -16.10 -5.76
N ASP A 38 -4.93 -16.54 -6.37
CA ASP A 38 -5.17 -16.45 -7.81
C ASP A 38 -5.40 -15.00 -8.30
N VAL A 39 -5.86 -14.13 -7.40
CA VAL A 39 -5.94 -12.68 -7.60
C VAL A 39 -5.18 -11.98 -6.47
N SER A 40 -4.30 -11.05 -6.83
CA SER A 40 -3.45 -10.33 -5.88
C SER A 40 -4.25 -9.64 -4.77
N PRO A 41 -3.78 -9.72 -3.50
CA PRO A 41 -4.29 -8.89 -2.42
C PRO A 41 -4.12 -7.40 -2.72
N TYR A 42 -4.91 -6.57 -2.05
CA TYR A 42 -4.75 -5.12 -2.11
C TYR A 42 -5.01 -4.48 -0.75
N ILE A 43 -4.52 -3.25 -0.59
CA ILE A 43 -4.78 -2.44 0.60
C ILE A 43 -5.83 -1.37 0.25
N GLU A 44 -6.86 -1.25 1.06
CA GLU A 44 -7.85 -0.17 1.02
C GLU A 44 -8.07 0.31 2.47
N ASN A 45 -7.88 1.62 2.73
CA ASN A 45 -8.06 2.24 4.04
C ASN A 45 -7.36 1.48 5.19
N ASP A 46 -6.06 1.19 5.02
CA ASP A 46 -5.24 0.45 6.00
C ASP A 46 -5.77 -0.96 6.34
N ARG A 47 -6.51 -1.58 5.43
CA ARG A 47 -6.96 -2.98 5.53
C ARG A 47 -6.46 -3.76 4.34
N THR A 48 -5.86 -4.91 4.61
CA THR A 48 -5.48 -5.86 3.55
C THR A 48 -6.68 -6.72 3.21
N PHE A 49 -7.07 -6.65 1.94
CA PHE A 49 -8.14 -7.43 1.34
C PHE A 49 -7.56 -8.62 0.59
N VAL A 50 -8.13 -9.79 0.85
CA VAL A 50 -7.76 -11.06 0.19
C VAL A 50 -9.01 -11.75 -0.38
N PRO A 51 -8.88 -12.57 -1.43
CA PRO A 51 -9.99 -13.40 -1.87
C PRO A 51 -10.46 -14.33 -0.73
N ILE A 52 -11.77 -14.34 -0.45
CA ILE A 52 -12.33 -15.15 0.64
C ILE A 52 -12.04 -16.65 0.44
N ARG A 53 -12.08 -17.13 -0.81
CA ARG A 53 -11.86 -18.53 -1.13
C ARG A 53 -10.43 -18.96 -0.77
N PHE A 54 -9.45 -18.15 -1.15
CA PHE A 54 -8.04 -18.36 -0.83
C PHE A 54 -7.82 -18.55 0.67
N ILE A 55 -8.33 -17.63 1.50
CA ILE A 55 -8.11 -17.72 2.95
C ILE A 55 -8.99 -18.80 3.60
N GLY A 56 -10.23 -18.97 3.14
CA GLY A 56 -11.13 -20.00 3.65
C GLY A 56 -10.59 -21.40 3.42
N GLU A 57 -10.11 -21.71 2.22
CA GLU A 57 -9.49 -23.01 1.91
C GLU A 57 -8.21 -23.23 2.73
N ALA A 58 -7.34 -22.22 2.82
CA ALA A 58 -6.12 -22.28 3.62
C ALA A 58 -6.37 -22.55 5.11
N LEU A 59 -7.48 -22.04 5.65
CA LEU A 59 -7.89 -22.22 7.04
C LEU A 59 -8.89 -23.36 7.23
N SER A 60 -9.09 -24.21 6.21
CA SER A 60 -9.94 -25.40 6.24
C SER A 60 -11.43 -25.10 6.50
N ALA A 61 -11.94 -24.00 5.94
CA ALA A 61 -13.38 -23.76 5.86
C ALA A 61 -14.10 -24.97 5.23
N SER A 62 -15.20 -25.38 5.85
CA SER A 62 -16.01 -26.52 5.44
C SER A 62 -16.77 -26.25 4.14
N SER A 63 -17.23 -25.01 3.92
CA SER A 63 -17.79 -24.59 2.64
C SER A 63 -17.59 -23.09 2.39
N ILE A 64 -17.56 -22.73 1.11
CA ILE A 64 -17.50 -21.36 0.62
C ILE A 64 -18.49 -21.26 -0.55
N ASP A 65 -19.65 -20.69 -0.26
CA ASP A 65 -20.81 -20.62 -1.15
C ASP A 65 -21.14 -19.17 -1.54
N TRP A 66 -22.01 -19.03 -2.54
CA TRP A 66 -22.45 -17.73 -3.06
C TRP A 66 -23.97 -17.68 -3.12
N ASP A 67 -24.56 -16.71 -2.43
CA ASP A 67 -25.95 -16.32 -2.58
C ASP A 67 -26.06 -15.25 -3.67
N GLY A 68 -26.44 -15.69 -4.87
CA GLY A 68 -26.61 -14.80 -6.03
C GLY A 68 -27.81 -13.87 -5.94
N SER A 69 -28.86 -14.24 -5.21
CA SER A 69 -30.06 -13.42 -5.06
C SER A 69 -29.79 -12.20 -4.19
N ASN A 70 -28.99 -12.38 -3.13
CA ASN A 70 -28.68 -11.31 -2.18
C ASN A 70 -27.27 -10.71 -2.35
N ARG A 71 -26.50 -11.18 -3.34
CA ARG A 71 -25.09 -10.81 -3.56
C ARG A 71 -24.28 -10.96 -2.27
N ALA A 72 -24.20 -12.17 -1.73
CA ALA A 72 -23.46 -12.44 -0.50
C ALA A 72 -22.60 -13.70 -0.61
N ALA A 73 -21.39 -13.64 -0.05
CA ALA A 73 -20.59 -14.84 0.17
C ALA A 73 -21.01 -15.50 1.49
N ILE A 74 -21.00 -16.82 1.51
CA ILE A 74 -21.30 -17.62 2.69
C ILE A 74 -20.08 -18.49 2.97
N LEU A 75 -19.58 -18.46 4.20
CA LEU A 75 -18.45 -19.30 4.61
C LEU A 75 -18.85 -20.06 5.88
N THR A 76 -18.61 -21.36 5.89
CA THR A 76 -18.88 -22.21 7.04
C THR A 76 -17.60 -22.89 7.54
N PHE A 77 -17.39 -22.91 8.85
CA PHE A 77 -16.26 -23.56 9.52
C PHE A 77 -16.63 -23.98 10.93
N ASN A 78 -16.40 -25.24 11.33
CA ASN A 78 -16.62 -25.75 12.69
C ASN A 78 -17.93 -25.26 13.33
N ASN A 79 -19.05 -25.35 12.59
CA ASN A 79 -20.40 -24.89 12.97
C ASN A 79 -20.62 -23.36 13.01
N THR A 80 -19.61 -22.56 12.66
CA THR A 80 -19.76 -21.12 12.45
C THR A 80 -20.10 -20.85 11.00
N THR A 81 -21.22 -20.17 10.75
CA THR A 81 -21.62 -19.69 9.42
C THR A 81 -21.54 -18.18 9.37
N MET A 82 -20.73 -17.68 8.44
CA MET A 82 -20.60 -16.26 8.13
C MET A 82 -21.38 -15.95 6.86
N TYR A 83 -22.21 -14.91 6.92
CA TYR A 83 -22.90 -14.34 5.77
C TYR A 83 -22.34 -12.93 5.51
N LEU A 84 -21.82 -12.73 4.31
CA LEU A 84 -20.95 -11.61 3.95
C LEU A 84 -21.52 -10.89 2.71
N PRO A 85 -22.50 -9.99 2.91
CA PRO A 85 -23.08 -9.22 1.81
C PRO A 85 -22.05 -8.30 1.16
N ILE A 86 -22.02 -8.27 -0.17
CA ILE A 86 -21.12 -7.40 -0.92
C ILE A 86 -21.54 -5.93 -0.73
N ASP A 87 -20.56 -5.03 -0.69
CA ASP A 87 -20.69 -3.59 -0.48
C ASP A 87 -21.30 -3.19 0.88
N SER A 88 -21.35 -4.13 1.83
CA SER A 88 -21.88 -3.94 3.18
C SER A 88 -20.78 -3.97 4.24
N ARG A 89 -20.94 -3.14 5.27
CA ARG A 89 -20.20 -3.21 6.54
C ARG A 89 -20.91 -4.05 7.60
N HIS A 90 -22.13 -4.49 7.30
CA HIS A 90 -22.91 -5.36 8.17
C HIS A 90 -22.80 -6.79 7.64
N VAL A 91 -22.24 -7.66 8.48
CA VAL A 91 -22.09 -9.10 8.24
C VAL A 91 -22.87 -9.84 9.31
N SER A 92 -23.20 -11.12 9.10
CA SER A 92 -23.74 -11.94 10.18
C SER A 92 -22.92 -13.19 10.43
N ILE A 93 -22.79 -13.54 11.71
CA ILE A 93 -22.09 -14.73 12.19
C ILE A 93 -23.12 -15.51 13.01
N ASN A 94 -23.44 -16.73 12.59
CA ASN A 94 -24.49 -17.55 13.19
C ASN A 94 -25.85 -16.80 13.31
N GLY A 95 -26.16 -15.98 12.31
CA GLY A 95 -27.38 -15.17 12.25
C GLY A 95 -27.35 -13.87 13.07
N GLN A 96 -26.33 -13.65 13.92
CA GLN A 96 -26.17 -12.38 14.64
C GLN A 96 -25.43 -11.35 13.78
N SER A 97 -25.91 -10.12 13.75
CA SER A 97 -25.33 -9.04 12.94
C SER A 97 -24.16 -8.35 13.64
N TYR A 98 -23.08 -8.10 12.90
CA TYR A 98 -21.88 -7.40 13.34
C TYR A 98 -21.49 -6.31 12.34
N THR A 99 -20.94 -5.21 12.84
CA THR A 99 -20.40 -4.13 12.01
C THR A 99 -18.89 -4.26 11.90
N ILE A 100 -18.37 -4.25 10.68
CA ILE A 100 -16.94 -4.29 10.38
C ILE A 100 -16.44 -2.93 9.88
N ASP A 101 -15.15 -2.69 10.05
CA ASP A 101 -14.49 -1.42 9.76
C ASP A 101 -14.16 -1.19 8.27
N ALA A 102 -14.41 -2.18 7.42
CA ALA A 102 -14.30 -2.07 5.97
C ALA A 102 -15.39 -2.93 5.29
N PRO A 103 -16.01 -2.45 4.21
CA PRO A 103 -17.05 -3.21 3.52
C PRO A 103 -16.48 -4.42 2.77
N ILE A 104 -17.28 -5.47 2.60
CA ILE A 104 -16.93 -6.60 1.73
C ILE A 104 -16.96 -6.14 0.26
N ARG A 105 -15.98 -6.56 -0.54
CA ARG A 105 -15.83 -6.08 -1.93
C ARG A 105 -15.93 -7.22 -2.93
N ILE A 106 -16.24 -6.90 -4.17
CA ILE A 106 -16.04 -7.79 -5.31
C ILE A 106 -15.09 -7.12 -6.31
N LYS A 107 -14.04 -7.82 -6.72
CA LYS A 107 -13.05 -7.35 -7.69
C LYS A 107 -12.55 -8.52 -8.51
N SER A 108 -12.38 -8.33 -9.83
CA SER A 108 -11.93 -9.39 -10.74
C SER A 108 -12.70 -10.72 -10.57
N ASN A 109 -14.02 -10.63 -10.36
CA ASN A 109 -14.90 -11.77 -10.10
C ASN A 109 -14.48 -12.63 -8.89
N ARG A 110 -13.92 -12.01 -7.85
CA ARG A 110 -13.62 -12.60 -6.54
C ARG A 110 -14.20 -11.73 -5.44
N THR A 111 -14.75 -12.37 -4.42
CA THR A 111 -15.14 -11.69 -3.18
C THR A 111 -13.90 -11.45 -2.32
N PHE A 112 -13.68 -10.19 -1.97
CA PHE A 112 -12.57 -9.73 -1.15
C PHE A 112 -13.06 -9.34 0.24
N VAL A 113 -12.33 -9.80 1.25
CA VAL A 113 -12.63 -9.62 2.66
C VAL A 113 -11.38 -9.12 3.38
N PRO A 114 -11.51 -8.31 4.44
CA PRO A 114 -10.37 -7.99 5.31
C PRO A 114 -9.77 -9.28 5.87
N ILE A 115 -8.48 -9.51 5.66
CA ILE A 115 -7.80 -10.77 6.02
C ILE A 115 -7.98 -11.12 7.51
N ARG A 116 -7.98 -10.10 8.38
CA ARG A 116 -8.15 -10.22 9.82
C ARG A 116 -9.56 -10.68 10.21
N LEU A 117 -10.58 -10.21 9.49
CA LEU A 117 -11.98 -10.58 9.77
C LEU A 117 -12.17 -12.09 9.73
N ILE A 118 -11.77 -12.72 8.62
CA ILE A 118 -11.93 -14.17 8.48
C ILE A 118 -10.99 -14.91 9.42
N SER A 119 -9.72 -14.51 9.50
CA SER A 119 -8.73 -15.22 10.33
C SER A 119 -9.16 -15.27 11.80
N GLU A 120 -9.56 -14.14 12.39
CA GLU A 120 -9.91 -14.07 13.81
C GLU A 120 -11.19 -14.82 14.14
N ILE A 121 -12.22 -14.76 13.28
CA ILE A 121 -13.45 -15.53 13.47
C ILE A 121 -13.18 -17.04 13.45
N LEU A 122 -12.22 -17.47 12.63
CA LEU A 122 -11.79 -18.88 12.54
C LEU A 122 -10.80 -19.28 13.65
N GLY A 123 -10.50 -18.39 14.61
CA GLY A 123 -9.61 -18.65 15.74
C GLY A 123 -8.12 -18.50 15.43
N TYR A 124 -7.77 -17.81 14.34
CA TYR A 124 -6.39 -17.51 13.96
C TYR A 124 -6.01 -16.07 14.29
N ASN A 125 -4.78 -15.86 14.70
CA ASN A 125 -4.20 -14.54 14.87
C ASN A 125 -3.50 -14.09 13.58
N VAL A 126 -3.57 -12.79 13.27
CA VAL A 126 -2.82 -12.19 12.16
C VAL A 126 -1.73 -11.27 12.70
N GLN A 127 -0.47 -11.64 12.49
CA GLN A 127 0.69 -10.84 12.84
C GLN A 127 1.39 -10.33 11.58
N TRP A 128 1.84 -9.08 11.62
CA TRP A 128 2.56 -8.46 10.52
C TRP A 128 4.04 -8.37 10.88
N VAL A 129 4.90 -8.94 10.03
CA VAL A 129 6.37 -8.84 10.16
C VAL A 129 6.95 -8.60 8.78
N ASN A 130 7.79 -7.56 8.61
CA ASN A 130 8.48 -7.25 7.35
C ASN A 130 7.55 -7.28 6.12
N HIS A 131 6.45 -6.50 6.17
CA HIS A 131 5.43 -6.43 5.09
C HIS A 131 4.73 -7.77 4.75
N SER A 132 4.90 -8.80 5.58
CA SER A 132 4.27 -10.10 5.39
C SER A 132 3.22 -10.36 6.46
N ALA A 133 2.10 -10.94 6.05
CA ALA A 133 1.06 -11.41 6.96
C ALA A 133 1.35 -12.84 7.40
N TYR A 134 1.33 -13.08 8.71
CA TYR A 134 1.49 -14.41 9.31
C TYR A 134 0.20 -14.76 10.06
N ILE A 135 -0.43 -15.87 9.66
CA ILE A 135 -1.72 -16.33 10.14
C ILE A 135 -1.52 -17.68 10.84
N SER A 136 -1.85 -17.77 12.13
CA SER A 136 -1.66 -19.00 12.91
C SER A 136 -2.54 -19.05 14.17
N ASN A 137 -2.86 -20.25 14.66
CA ASN A 137 -3.67 -20.48 15.86
C ASN A 137 -2.92 -21.17 17.02
N ASN A 138 -1.74 -21.75 16.79
CA ASN A 138 -1.07 -22.66 17.75
C ASN A 138 0.44 -22.42 17.91
N GLY A 139 0.85 -21.25 18.43
CA GLY A 139 2.23 -21.04 18.88
C GLY A 139 3.28 -20.94 17.78
N TYR A 140 2.88 -20.90 16.51
CA TYR A 140 3.76 -20.46 15.44
C TYR A 140 4.07 -18.98 15.68
N ALA A 141 5.23 -18.72 16.27
CA ALA A 141 5.77 -17.38 16.32
C ALA A 141 6.27 -17.05 14.92
N PRO A 142 5.81 -15.95 14.30
CA PRO A 142 6.44 -15.47 13.08
C PRO A 142 7.93 -15.25 13.36
N PRO A 143 8.77 -15.29 12.31
CA PRO A 143 10.17 -14.90 12.43
C PRO A 143 10.25 -13.60 13.23
N LYS A 144 11.14 -13.53 14.23
CA LYS A 144 11.38 -12.25 14.90
C LYS A 144 11.72 -11.24 13.84
N GLU A 145 11.12 -10.05 13.93
CA GLU A 145 11.44 -8.94 13.05
C GLU A 145 12.93 -8.62 13.20
N GLU A 146 13.75 -9.15 12.30
CA GLU A 146 15.12 -8.68 12.17
C GLU A 146 15.04 -7.27 11.61
N LYS A 147 15.26 -6.28 12.50
CA LYS A 147 15.42 -4.90 12.08
C LYS A 147 16.69 -4.79 11.23
N LYS A 148 16.54 -5.02 9.94
CA LYS A 148 17.59 -4.81 8.93
C LYS A 148 18.09 -3.36 8.92
N TYR A 149 17.24 -2.44 9.39
CA TYR A 149 17.50 -1.01 9.41
C TYR A 149 17.42 -0.47 10.83
N SER A 150 18.33 0.45 11.12
CA SER A 150 18.44 1.09 12.42
C SER A 150 17.33 2.13 12.63
N SER A 151 17.12 2.56 13.87
CA SER A 151 16.27 3.72 14.15
C SER A 151 16.80 5.00 13.47
N GLU A 152 18.10 5.08 13.21
CA GLU A 152 18.71 6.19 12.45
C GLU A 152 18.29 6.15 10.97
N ASP A 153 18.21 4.97 10.35
CA ASP A 153 17.76 4.83 8.97
C ASP A 153 16.30 5.26 8.81
N ILE A 154 15.42 4.83 9.73
CA ILE A 154 14.00 5.24 9.74
C ILE A 154 13.91 6.76 9.97
N TYR A 155 14.70 7.30 10.90
CA TYR A 155 14.73 8.73 11.20
C TYR A 155 15.07 9.57 9.96
N TRP A 156 16.17 9.25 9.27
CA TRP A 156 16.59 10.02 8.10
C TRP A 156 15.69 9.80 6.89
N LEU A 157 15.30 8.55 6.62
CA LEU A 157 14.47 8.24 5.45
C LEU A 157 13.07 8.88 5.56
N SER A 158 12.41 8.78 6.71
CA SER A 158 11.07 9.36 6.89
C SER A 158 11.07 10.88 6.75
N ARG A 159 12.12 11.54 7.24
CA ARG A 159 12.29 13.00 7.16
C ARG A 159 12.55 13.50 5.75
N ILE A 160 13.47 12.87 5.03
CA ILE A 160 13.74 13.29 3.66
C ILE A 160 12.54 13.01 2.75
N VAL A 161 11.85 11.88 2.93
CA VAL A 161 10.59 11.58 2.22
C VAL A 161 9.53 12.63 2.50
N ASN A 162 9.43 13.10 3.74
CA ASN A 162 8.49 14.15 4.10
C ASN A 162 8.84 15.50 3.45
N ALA A 163 10.12 15.84 3.38
CA ALA A 163 10.56 17.10 2.79
C ALA A 163 10.36 17.10 1.25
N GLU A 164 10.68 15.99 0.58
CA GLU A 164 10.61 15.87 -0.88
C GLU A 164 9.18 15.58 -1.40
N ALA A 165 8.40 14.81 -0.65
CA ALA A 165 7.13 14.25 -1.11
C ALA A 165 5.98 14.40 -0.09
N GLY A 166 6.11 15.31 0.89
CA GLY A 166 5.10 15.50 1.94
C GLY A 166 3.68 15.74 1.40
N SER A 167 3.54 16.51 0.32
CA SER A 167 2.27 16.81 -0.35
C SER A 167 1.82 15.75 -1.37
N GLU A 168 2.65 14.76 -1.66
CA GLU A 168 2.34 13.70 -2.63
C GLU A 168 1.47 12.59 -2.01
N PRO A 169 0.76 11.79 -2.80
CA PRO A 169 0.04 10.62 -2.28
C PRO A 169 1.04 9.59 -1.74
N TYR A 170 0.52 8.56 -1.05
CA TYR A 170 1.34 7.50 -0.47
C TYR A 170 2.32 6.88 -1.48
N GLU A 171 1.87 6.65 -2.72
CA GLU A 171 2.69 6.08 -3.81
C GLU A 171 3.88 6.97 -4.16
N GLY A 172 3.72 8.29 -4.13
CA GLY A 172 4.81 9.24 -4.38
C GLY A 172 5.82 9.27 -3.24
N LYS A 173 5.34 9.20 -1.99
CA LYS A 173 6.20 9.08 -0.80
C LYS A 173 7.01 7.79 -0.82
N LEU A 174 6.35 6.67 -1.13
CA LEU A 174 6.98 5.35 -1.26
C LEU A 174 8.03 5.35 -2.37
N ALA A 175 7.74 6.00 -3.50
CA ALA A 175 8.64 6.08 -4.63
C ALA A 175 9.93 6.84 -4.32
N VAL A 176 9.83 8.00 -3.65
CA VAL A 176 11.02 8.75 -3.19
C VAL A 176 11.84 7.92 -2.21
N ALA A 177 11.19 7.23 -1.25
CA ALA A 177 11.86 6.35 -0.32
C ALA A 177 12.66 5.24 -1.04
N ASN A 178 12.06 4.63 -2.06
CA ASN A 178 12.72 3.58 -2.85
C ASN A 178 13.92 4.10 -3.64
N VAL A 179 13.85 5.30 -4.23
CA VAL A 179 15.03 5.89 -4.90
C VAL A 179 16.21 6.01 -3.94
N ILE A 180 15.98 6.44 -2.70
CA ILE A 180 17.04 6.60 -1.70
C ILE A 180 17.63 5.24 -1.28
N ILE A 181 16.79 4.21 -1.15
CA ILE A 181 17.24 2.84 -0.89
C ILE A 181 18.04 2.28 -2.08
N ASN A 182 17.60 2.54 -3.32
CA ASN A 182 18.30 2.13 -4.54
C ASN A 182 19.67 2.77 -4.63
N ARG A 183 19.77 4.09 -4.35
CA ARG A 183 21.06 4.79 -4.25
C ARG A 183 21.96 4.14 -3.21
N LYS A 184 21.45 3.90 -2.00
CA LYS A 184 22.20 3.26 -0.91
C LYS A 184 22.72 1.85 -1.26
N ASN A 185 22.04 1.15 -2.18
CA ASN A 185 22.45 -0.16 -2.67
C ASN A 185 23.31 -0.10 -3.95
N SER A 186 23.42 1.06 -4.59
CA SER A 186 24.26 1.27 -5.78
C SER A 186 25.68 1.64 -5.38
N SER A 187 26.66 1.19 -6.16
CA SER A 187 28.07 1.59 -6.00
C SER A 187 28.33 3.05 -6.38
N GLU A 188 27.37 3.74 -7.01
CA GLU A 188 27.49 5.14 -7.42
C GLU A 188 27.28 6.14 -6.26
N PHE A 189 26.72 5.69 -5.13
CA PHE A 189 26.34 6.55 -4.01
C PHE A 189 26.87 6.00 -2.68
N PRO A 190 26.84 6.82 -1.61
CA PRO A 190 27.15 6.33 -0.26
C PRO A 190 26.27 5.15 0.16
N ASN A 191 26.84 4.20 0.89
CA ASN A 191 26.19 2.93 1.25
C ASN A 191 25.35 2.99 2.55
N THR A 192 24.99 4.19 3.03
CA THR A 192 24.11 4.40 4.19
C THR A 192 23.00 5.39 3.83
N ILE A 193 21.82 5.28 4.47
CA ILE A 193 20.70 6.18 4.20
C ILE A 193 21.08 7.63 4.48
N LYS A 194 21.69 7.88 5.64
CA LYS A 194 22.21 9.21 6.00
C LYS A 194 23.24 9.70 4.99
N GLY A 195 24.15 8.83 4.56
CA GLY A 195 25.16 9.17 3.54
C GLY A 195 24.52 9.63 2.24
N VAL A 196 23.50 8.92 1.74
CA VAL A 196 22.76 9.33 0.54
C VAL A 196 22.03 10.65 0.74
N VAL A 197 21.36 10.83 1.88
CA VAL A 197 20.59 12.05 2.18
C VAL A 197 21.50 13.27 2.20
N PHE A 198 22.69 13.17 2.79
CA PHE A 198 23.64 14.28 2.93
C PHE A 198 24.78 14.25 1.92
N ASP A 199 24.64 13.50 0.82
CA ASP A 199 25.69 13.44 -0.20
C ASP A 199 25.86 14.81 -0.88
N THR A 200 27.11 15.24 -1.02
CA THR A 200 27.50 16.51 -1.65
C THR A 200 28.54 16.34 -2.75
N ASN A 201 28.88 15.09 -3.13
CA ASN A 201 29.94 14.80 -4.10
C ASN A 201 29.75 15.50 -5.46
N TYR A 202 28.50 15.70 -5.87
CA TYR A 202 28.13 16.43 -7.11
C TYR A 202 27.19 17.60 -6.82
N GLY A 203 27.36 18.22 -5.66
CA GLY A 203 26.44 19.22 -5.12
C GLY A 203 25.38 18.60 -4.21
N VAL A 204 24.62 19.48 -3.56
CA VAL A 204 23.55 19.10 -2.62
C VAL A 204 22.49 18.28 -3.36
N GLN A 205 22.38 17.00 -3.02
CA GLN A 205 21.39 16.10 -3.65
C GLN A 205 19.95 16.47 -3.30
N PHE A 206 19.75 16.95 -2.08
CA PHE A 206 18.43 17.29 -1.54
C PHE A 206 18.48 18.65 -0.85
N THR A 207 17.83 19.66 -1.44
CA THR A 207 17.75 21.02 -0.88
C THR A 207 17.35 21.06 0.61
N PRO A 208 16.43 20.20 1.11
CA PRO A 208 16.06 20.14 2.52
C PRO A 208 17.21 19.96 3.52
N THR A 209 18.33 19.36 3.08
CA THR A 209 19.51 19.19 3.94
C THR A 209 20.28 20.49 4.16
N SER A 210 20.18 21.42 3.21
CA SER A 210 20.87 22.71 3.24
C SER A 210 20.02 23.83 3.84
N ASP A 211 18.70 23.81 3.61
CA ASP A 211 17.78 24.81 4.17
C ASP A 211 17.25 24.44 5.59
N GLY A 212 17.62 23.26 6.08
CA GLY A 212 17.25 22.75 7.40
C GLY A 212 15.85 22.15 7.50
N SER A 213 15.05 22.18 6.44
CA SER A 213 13.69 21.62 6.45
C SER A 213 13.66 20.09 6.61
N VAL A 214 14.78 19.40 6.36
CA VAL A 214 14.93 17.96 6.67
C VAL A 214 14.71 17.66 8.16
N TYR A 215 14.92 18.63 9.06
CA TYR A 215 14.72 18.45 10.51
C TYR A 215 13.27 18.64 10.97
N ASN A 216 12.32 18.90 10.06
CA ASN A 216 10.90 18.97 10.39
C ASN A 216 10.32 17.59 10.71
N THR A 217 9.41 17.51 11.67
CA THR A 217 8.73 16.27 12.06
C THR A 217 7.98 15.67 10.86
N PRO A 218 8.27 14.41 10.46
CA PRO A 218 7.59 13.80 9.32
C PRO A 218 6.15 13.42 9.66
N SER A 219 5.26 13.45 8.66
CA SER A 219 3.90 12.93 8.80
C SER A 219 3.89 11.40 9.00
N GLU A 220 2.84 10.86 9.62
CA GLU A 220 2.65 9.41 9.73
C GLU A 220 2.71 8.71 8.37
N ALA A 221 2.10 9.29 7.33
CA ALA A 221 2.16 8.76 5.97
C ALA A 221 3.60 8.66 5.44
N SER A 222 4.47 9.63 5.76
CA SER A 222 5.89 9.60 5.37
C SER A 222 6.70 8.56 6.15
N ILE A 223 6.40 8.40 7.45
CA ILE A 223 7.00 7.35 8.29
C ILE A 223 6.60 5.96 7.76
N THR A 224 5.32 5.75 7.49
CA THR A 224 4.80 4.50 6.94
C THR A 224 5.41 4.18 5.58
N ALA A 225 5.47 5.15 4.65
CA ALA A 225 6.09 4.96 3.34
C ALA A 225 7.59 4.59 3.44
N ALA A 226 8.35 5.30 4.27
CA ALA A 226 9.76 4.99 4.53
C ALA A 226 9.94 3.58 5.11
N THR A 227 9.11 3.21 6.10
CA THR A 227 9.16 1.88 6.75
C THR A 227 8.83 0.77 5.75
N HIS A 228 7.82 0.97 4.90
CA HIS A 228 7.45 0.00 3.88
C HIS A 228 8.55 -0.18 2.83
N ALA A 229 9.20 0.90 2.40
CA ALA A 229 10.35 0.83 1.50
C ALA A 229 11.52 0.06 2.14
N LEU A 230 11.85 0.34 3.41
CA LEU A 230 12.88 -0.40 4.17
C LEU A 230 12.54 -1.89 4.26
N ASN A 231 11.26 -2.23 4.40
CA ASN A 231 10.77 -3.61 4.42
C ASN A 231 10.64 -4.25 3.02
N GLY A 232 11.13 -3.58 1.97
CA GLY A 232 11.23 -4.14 0.61
C GLY A 232 10.07 -3.82 -0.33
N GLN A 233 9.09 -3.02 0.10
CA GLN A 233 8.02 -2.58 -0.80
C GLN A 233 8.56 -1.55 -1.81
N ASN A 234 8.60 -1.92 -3.09
CA ASN A 234 9.13 -1.09 -4.17
C ASN A 234 8.10 -0.87 -5.29
N ASN A 235 7.88 0.40 -5.68
CA ASN A 235 6.98 0.82 -6.75
C ASN A 235 7.66 1.60 -7.90
N VAL A 236 8.99 1.66 -7.93
CA VAL A 236 9.80 2.36 -8.96
C VAL A 236 10.94 1.53 -9.52
N GLY A 237 11.01 0.23 -9.19
CA GLY A 237 12.09 -0.65 -9.65
C GLY A 237 13.45 -0.14 -9.20
N ASP A 238 14.41 -0.09 -10.13
CA ASP A 238 15.78 0.35 -9.86
C ASP A 238 16.04 1.84 -10.08
N ALA A 239 14.97 2.68 -10.12
CA ALA A 239 15.12 4.11 -10.33
C ALA A 239 16.10 4.76 -9.31
N LEU A 240 17.06 5.52 -9.82
CA LEU A 240 18.09 6.23 -9.03
C LEU A 240 17.86 7.74 -8.98
N TYR A 241 16.95 8.28 -9.80
CA TYR A 241 16.69 9.71 -9.88
C TYR A 241 15.20 10.00 -9.93
N PHE A 242 14.83 11.17 -9.42
CA PHE A 242 13.51 11.75 -9.65
C PHE A 242 13.64 13.25 -9.84
N LEU A 243 12.68 13.84 -10.55
CA LEU A 243 12.54 15.29 -10.63
C LEU A 243 11.08 15.68 -10.83
N ASN A 244 10.74 16.90 -10.46
CA ASN A 244 9.47 17.52 -10.82
C ASN A 244 9.69 18.47 -12.01
N PRO A 245 9.28 18.12 -13.24
CA PRO A 245 9.60 18.94 -14.42
C PRO A 245 9.04 20.35 -14.36
N ALA A 246 7.94 20.56 -13.63
CA ALA A 246 7.33 21.89 -13.47
C ALA A 246 8.10 22.80 -12.50
N LYS A 247 8.99 22.23 -11.66
CA LYS A 247 9.77 22.96 -10.66
C LYS A 247 11.29 22.91 -10.92
N SER A 248 11.73 22.05 -11.83
CA SER A 248 13.15 21.83 -12.10
C SER A 248 13.67 22.82 -13.12
N THR A 249 14.85 23.36 -12.89
CA THR A 249 15.58 24.20 -13.84
C THR A 249 16.68 23.44 -14.58
N ASN A 250 17.00 22.22 -14.13
CA ASN A 250 17.97 21.32 -14.74
C ASN A 250 17.27 20.05 -15.23
N PHE A 251 17.37 19.77 -16.53
CA PHE A 251 16.71 18.65 -17.19
C PHE A 251 17.69 17.58 -17.69
N TRP A 252 18.95 17.60 -17.23
CA TRP A 252 19.96 16.60 -17.64
C TRP A 252 19.47 15.16 -17.48
N ILE A 253 18.79 14.84 -16.36
CA ILE A 253 18.25 13.50 -16.08
C ILE A 253 17.26 13.08 -17.18
N MET A 254 16.36 13.99 -17.59
CA MET A 254 15.35 13.70 -18.62
C MET A 254 15.97 13.35 -19.99
N HIS A 255 17.15 13.91 -20.28
CA HIS A 255 17.82 13.72 -21.56
C HIS A 255 18.83 12.57 -21.57
N ASN A 256 19.28 12.11 -20.40
CA ASN A 256 20.43 11.18 -20.29
C ASN A 256 20.14 9.91 -19.51
N ARG A 257 18.98 9.79 -18.83
CA ARG A 257 18.64 8.61 -18.03
C ARG A 257 17.35 7.94 -18.54
N PRO A 258 17.23 6.60 -18.48
CA PRO A 258 16.02 5.90 -18.87
C PRO A 258 14.82 6.29 -17.99
N PHE A 259 13.69 6.64 -18.60
CA PHE A 259 12.44 6.92 -17.88
C PHE A 259 11.80 5.63 -17.37
N TYR A 260 11.43 5.58 -16.09
CA TYR A 260 10.76 4.45 -15.46
C TYR A 260 9.25 4.67 -15.36
N THR A 261 8.84 5.72 -14.64
CA THR A 261 7.42 6.00 -14.40
C THR A 261 7.20 7.46 -13.98
N GLN A 262 5.94 7.86 -13.98
CA GLN A 262 5.49 9.15 -13.46
C GLN A 262 4.46 8.89 -12.35
N ILE A 263 4.67 9.51 -11.19
CA ILE A 263 3.71 9.54 -10.09
C ILE A 263 3.37 10.99 -9.80
N LYS A 264 2.16 11.39 -10.18
CA LYS A 264 1.72 12.78 -10.23
C LYS A 264 2.74 13.68 -10.93
N ASN A 265 3.42 14.55 -10.19
CA ASN A 265 4.32 15.55 -10.74
C ASN A 265 5.78 15.06 -10.79
N HIS A 266 6.10 13.92 -10.18
CA HIS A 266 7.45 13.38 -10.16
C HIS A 266 7.65 12.35 -11.27
N HIS A 267 8.71 12.56 -12.04
CA HIS A 267 9.21 11.61 -13.02
C HIS A 267 10.39 10.88 -12.43
N PHE A 268 10.43 9.56 -12.58
CA PHE A 268 11.45 8.68 -12.02
C PHE A 268 12.30 8.07 -13.14
N TYR A 269 13.60 7.99 -12.93
CA TYR A 269 14.58 7.56 -13.93
C TYR A 269 15.61 6.60 -13.31
N GLY A 270 16.09 5.66 -14.14
CA GLY A 270 17.16 4.72 -13.82
C GLY A 270 18.51 5.39 -13.74
#